data_AF-A0A933GH19-F1
#
_entry.id   AF-A0A933GH19-F1
#
_cell.length_a   1.000
_cell.length_b   1.000
_cell.length_c   1.000
_cell.angle_alpha   90.00
_cell.angle_beta   90.00
_cell.angle_gamma   90.00
#
_symmetry.space_group_name_H-M   'P 1'
#
loop_
_entity.id
_entity.type
_entity.pdbx_description
1 polymer ?
#
loop_
_entity_poly.entity_id
_entity_poly.type
_entity_poly.pdbx_seq_one_letter_code
_entity_poly.pdbx_strand_id
1 'polypeptide(L)' 'MYRHICVPVDNSEHANRAIDLAVLLGQTFGARLTGVHVYAGRLHDSRFKQMEYTLPERYRQEAEL' A
#
# COMPACT_ATOMS: atom_id res chain seq x y z
N MET A 1 10.56 25.50 6.63
CA MET A 1 9.69 24.48 7.26
C MET A 1 8.85 23.82 6.18
N TYR A 2 8.46 22.54 6.33
CA TYR A 2 7.76 21.79 5.28
C TYR A 2 6.35 22.33 5.04
N ARG A 3 5.95 22.44 3.77
CA ARG A 3 4.58 22.86 3.37
C ARG A 3 3.72 21.69 2.88
N HIS A 4 4.36 20.62 2.44
CA HIS A 4 3.71 19.43 1.94
C HIS A 4 4.59 18.21 2.21
N ILE A 5 4.02 17.19 2.85
CA ILE A 5 4.70 15.96 3.24
C ILE A 5 4.04 14.78 2.51
N CYS A 6 4.85 14.00 1.81
CA CYS A 6 4.44 12.74 1.18
C CYS A 6 4.72 11.58 2.14
N VAL A 7 3.74 10.69 2.33
CA VAL A 7 3.80 9.56 3.27
C VAL A 7 3.57 8.26 2.51
N PRO A 8 4.64 7.55 2.12
CA PRO A 8 4.51 6.21 1.55
C PRO A 8 3.98 5.24 2.61
N VAL A 9 3.03 4.38 2.22
CA VAL A 9 2.44 3.37 3.09
C VAL A 9 2.46 2.00 2.40
N ASP A 10 2.70 0.94 3.15
CA ASP A 10 2.79 -0.44 2.64
C ASP A 10 2.11 -1.47 3.57
N ASN A 11 1.25 -1.00 4.47
CA ASN A 11 0.54 -1.81 5.46
C ASN A 11 1.44 -2.52 6.50
N SER A 12 2.72 -2.12 6.60
CA SER A 12 3.61 -2.56 7.67
C SER A 12 3.44 -1.71 8.94
N GLU A 13 3.84 -2.27 10.09
CA GLU A 13 3.93 -1.53 11.36
C GLU A 13 4.85 -0.29 11.25
N HIS A 14 5.87 -0.36 10.40
CA HIS A 14 6.78 0.76 10.16
C HIS A 14 6.07 1.90 9.43
N ALA A 15 5.25 1.59 8.42
CA ALA A 15 4.42 2.58 7.75
C ALA A 15 3.38 3.19 8.70
N ASN A 16 2.76 2.38 9.58
CA ASN A 16 1.85 2.89 10.61
C ASN A 16 2.55 3.91 11.51
N ARG A 17 3.77 3.60 11.97
CA ARG A 17 4.55 4.55 12.78
C ARG A 17 4.93 5.82 12.01
N ALA A 18 5.22 5.71 10.71
CA ALA A 18 5.52 6.86 9.87
C ALA A 18 4.30 7.79 9.69
N ILE A 19 3.09 7.22 9.62
CA ILE A 19 1.83 7.98 9.57
C ILE A 19 1.68 8.83 10.83
N ASP A 20 1.87 8.26 12.03
CA ASP A 20 1.74 9.00 13.30
C ASP A 20 2.68 10.22 13.35
N LEU A 21 3.93 10.02 12.92
CA LEU A 21 4.93 11.08 12.88
C LEU A 21 4.58 12.15 11.83
N ALA A 22 4.09 11.74 10.66
CA ALA A 22 3.69 12.66 9.62
C ALA A 22 2.51 13.54 10.06
N VAL A 23 1.54 12.99 10.80
CA VAL A 23 0.43 13.75 11.39
C VAL A 23 0.96 14.79 12.38
N LEU A 24 1.84 14.38 13.29
CA LEU A 24 2.45 15.28 14.27
C LEU A 24 3.19 16.45 13.58
N LEU A 25 4.02 16.14 12.58
CA LEU A 25 4.76 17.16 11.81
C LEU A 25 3.81 18.05 10.98
N GLY A 26 2.78 17.45 10.38
CA GLY A 26 1.76 18.15 9.61
C GLY A 26 1.02 19.19 10.44
N GLN A 27 0.60 18.82 11.65
CA GLN A 27 -0.03 19.74 12.60
C GLN A 27 0.93 20.83 13.06
N THR A 28 2.18 20.47 13.40
CA THR A 28 3.18 21.43 13.88
C THR A 28 3.50 22.50 12.84
N PHE A 29 3.52 22.12 11.56
CA PHE A 29 3.96 23.00 10.48
C PHE A 29 2.83 23.57 9.63
N GLY A 30 1.57 23.20 9.91
CA GLY A 30 0.43 23.50 9.04
C GLY A 30 0.61 22.94 7.62
N ALA A 31 1.30 21.80 7.50
CA ALA A 31 1.66 21.22 6.21
C ALA A 31 0.53 20.34 5.67
N ARG A 32 0.35 20.34 4.34
CA ARG A 32 -0.49 19.36 3.66
C ARG A 32 0.16 17.98 3.79
N LEU A 33 -0.64 16.92 3.91
CA LEU A 33 -0.18 15.54 3.88
C LEU A 33 -0.74 14.83 2.63
N THR A 34 0.02 13.91 2.05
CA THR A 34 -0.45 13.02 0.97
C THR A 34 0.07 11.62 1.21
N GLY A 35 -0.82 10.66 1.41
CA GLY A 35 -0.49 9.24 1.49
C GLY A 35 -0.34 8.62 0.11
N VAL A 36 0.65 7.73 -0.06
CA VAL A 36 0.87 6.99 -1.31
C VAL A 36 1.09 5.52 -1.01
N HIS A 37 0.28 4.66 -1.62
CA HIS A 37 0.50 3.22 -1.63
C HIS A 37 0.81 2.79 -3.06
N VAL A 38 1.90 2.07 -3.27
CA VAL A 38 2.31 1.61 -4.60
C VAL A 38 2.07 0.11 -4.70
N TYR A 39 1.24 -0.28 -5.66
CA TYR A 39 0.95 -1.68 -5.97
C TYR A 39 1.77 -2.14 -7.17
N ALA A 40 2.70 -3.07 -6.95
CA ALA A 40 3.52 -3.63 -8.01
C ALA A 40 2.82 -4.83 -8.66
N GLY A 41 1.91 -4.57 -9.61
CA GLY A 41 1.06 -5.60 -10.23
C GLY A 41 1.81 -6.85 -10.73
N ARG A 42 3.00 -6.68 -11.34
CA ARG A 42 3.81 -7.81 -11.85
C ARG A 42 4.36 -8.73 -10.75
N LEU A 43 4.70 -8.18 -9.58
CA LEU A 43 5.18 -8.96 -8.42
C LEU A 43 4.03 -9.75 -7.81
N HIS A 44 2.86 -9.13 -7.71
CA HIS A 44 1.66 -9.78 -7.22
C HIS A 44 1.17 -10.89 -8.16
N ASP A 45 1.26 -10.68 -9.48
CA ASP A 45 0.87 -11.67 -10.50
C ASP A 45 1.55 -13.04 -10.30
N SER A 46 2.86 -13.01 -10.02
CA SER A 46 3.64 -14.22 -9.76
C SER A 46 3.20 -14.94 -8.47
N ARG A 47 2.82 -14.17 -7.44
CA ARG A 47 2.37 -14.71 -6.15
C ARG A 47 0.94 -15.24 -6.24
N PHE A 48 0.07 -14.56 -6.99
CA PHE A 48 -1.30 -15.01 -7.25
C PHE A 48 -1.32 -16.33 -8.02
N LYS A 49 -0.52 -16.46 -9.09
CA LYS A 49 -0.37 -17.71 -9.86
C LYS A 49 0.13 -18.88 -9.01
N GLN A 50 1.01 -18.62 -8.03
CA GLN A 50 1.45 -19.65 -7.08
C GLN A 50 0.33 -20.08 -6.11
N MET A 51 -0.60 -19.17 -5.78
CA MET A 51 -1.72 -19.42 -4.88
C MET A 51 -2.95 -19.99 -5.60
N GLU A 52 -3.04 -19.92 -6.93
CA GLU A 52 -4.17 -20.44 -7.72
C GLU A 52 -4.51 -21.91 -7.40
N TYR A 53 -3.51 -22.76 -7.16
CA TYR A 53 -3.71 -24.16 -6.80
C TYR A 53 -4.46 -24.35 -5.47
N THR A 54 -4.42 -23.35 -4.58
CA THR A 54 -5.15 -23.37 -3.30
C THR A 54 -6.59 -22.89 -3.43
N LEU A 55 -6.98 -22.31 -4.57
CA LEU A 55 -8.35 -21.88 -4.79
C LEU A 55 -9.28 -23.08 -4.99
N PRO A 56 -10.56 -22.96 -4.59
CA PRO A 56 -11.61 -23.89 -5.00
C PRO A 56 -11.64 -24.04 -6.53
N GLU A 57 -11.95 -25.23 -7.03
CA GLU A 57 -11.83 -25.60 -8.45
C GLU A 57 -12.53 -24.61 -9.40
N ARG A 58 -13.69 -24.10 -9.00
CA ARG A 58 -14.47 -23.08 -9.74
C ARG A 58 -13.77 -21.72 -9.92
N TYR A 59 -12.68 -21.47 -9.20
CA TYR A 59 -11.89 -20.22 -9.23
C TYR A 59 -10.44 -20.44 -9.69
N ARG A 60 -10.07 -21.67 -10.11
CA ARG A 60 -8.72 -21.95 -10.62
C ARG A 60 -8.52 -21.55 -12.08
N GLN A 61 -9.61 -21.26 -12.79
CA GLN A 61 -9.55 -20.75 -14.16
C GLN A 61 -9.87 -19.25 -14.11
N GLU A 62 -8.95 -18.42 -14.58
CA GLU A 62 -9.24 -17.02 -14.85
C GLU A 62 -10.32 -16.94 -15.95
N ALA A 63 -11.46 -16.33 -15.62
CA ALA A 63 -12.27 -15.69 -16.63
C ALA A 63 -11.63 -14.32 -16.87
N GLU A 64 -10.73 -14.22 -17.85
CA GLU A 64 -10.23 -12.92 -18.29
C GLU A 64 -11.41 -12.09 -18.82
N LEU A 65 -11.51 -10.83 -18.36
CA LEU A 65 -12.44 -9.82 -18.86
C LEU A 65 -11.88 -9.13 -20.10
#